data_AF-A0A3R6ZRM6-F1
#
_entry.id   AF-A0A3R6ZRM6-F1
#
_cell.length_a   1.000
_cell.length_b   1.000
_cell.length_c   1.000
_cell.angle_alpha   90.00
_cell.angle_beta   90.00
_cell.angle_gamma   90.00
#
_symmetry.space_group_name_H-M   'P 1'
#
loop_
_entity.id
_entity.type
_entity.pdbx_description
1 polymer ?
#
loop_
_entity_poly.entity_id
_entity_poly.type
_entity_poly.pdbx_seq_one_letter_code
_entity_poly.pdbx_strand_id
1 'polypeptide(L)'
;MLLKREGFPEEGEFVLCTVNNIQYNSVFVKLNEYGRTGLIHISEISPGRIRNIRDYVIEGKIVVCVVLNVNKERGYIDLSLRRVNEMEKKKKLERIKQEQKAEKILENFSIELKKPIVDLYPKIATPILKQFDYVHSAFQEVVERNVSLASFGVPQEIAEKLDKIIIEKVKPKSVIIEGSLHLVLYTPNGVETLQNVLHAAEDAQTAISYEGRGRYRVLVTAKEYKTAEKTLKEKLDGIQKGIEGAKGTFAFDRLEKK
;
A
#
# COMPACT_ATOMS: atom_id res chain seq x y z
N MET A 1 -0.37 16.60 -7.04
CA MET A 1 0.56 15.58 -7.54
C MET A 1 1.61 16.30 -8.35
N LEU A 2 2.86 16.13 -7.93
CA LEU A 2 4.04 16.63 -8.61
C LEU A 2 4.34 15.79 -9.85
N LEU A 3 3.83 14.54 -9.87
CA LEU A 3 3.79 13.67 -11.04
C LEU A 3 2.87 14.21 -12.12
N LYS A 4 3.49 14.74 -13.17
CA LYS A 4 2.89 14.81 -14.50
C LYS A 4 3.61 13.80 -15.38
N ARG A 5 2.97 12.68 -15.68
CA ARG A 5 3.42 11.78 -16.73
C ARG A 5 3.38 12.53 -18.05
N GLU A 6 4.45 12.40 -18.82
CA GLU A 6 4.52 12.97 -20.16
C GLU A 6 3.78 12.06 -21.13
N GLY A 7 2.94 12.64 -22.00
CA GLY A 7 2.25 11.91 -23.06
C GLY A 7 0.74 11.77 -22.86
N PHE A 8 0.21 10.71 -23.47
CA PHE A 8 -1.21 10.36 -23.48
C PHE A 8 -1.41 9.07 -22.67
N PRO A 9 -2.53 8.94 -21.93
CA PRO A 9 -2.85 7.68 -21.29
C PRO A 9 -3.14 6.58 -22.31
N GLU A 10 -3.06 5.34 -21.88
CA GLU A 10 -3.44 4.18 -22.70
C GLU A 10 -4.94 3.86 -22.56
N GLU A 11 -5.51 3.26 -23.61
CA GLU A 11 -6.89 2.77 -23.56
C GLU A 11 -7.04 1.67 -22.51
N GLY A 12 -8.07 1.76 -21.67
CA GLY A 12 -8.28 0.86 -20.53
C GLY A 12 -7.53 1.27 -19.25
N GLU A 13 -6.70 2.32 -19.28
CA GLU A 13 -6.01 2.79 -18.07
C GLU A 13 -6.99 3.44 -17.08
N PHE A 14 -6.86 3.12 -15.79
CA PHE A 14 -7.56 3.82 -14.71
C PHE A 14 -6.78 5.06 -14.31
N VAL A 15 -7.42 6.21 -14.38
CA VAL A 15 -6.82 7.52 -14.11
C VAL A 15 -7.58 8.28 -13.02
N LEU A 16 -6.84 9.06 -12.24
CA LEU A 16 -7.41 10.00 -11.27
C LEU A 16 -7.77 11.31 -11.99
N CYS A 17 -9.03 11.74 -11.86
CA CYS A 17 -9.55 12.92 -12.52
C CYS A 17 -10.23 13.87 -11.54
N THR A 18 -10.04 15.17 -11.72
CA THR A 18 -10.77 16.21 -10.99
C THR A 18 -11.86 16.77 -11.88
N VAL A 19 -13.10 16.83 -11.39
CA VAL A 19 -14.22 17.39 -12.17
C VAL A 19 -14.04 18.91 -12.28
N ASN A 20 -13.96 19.43 -13.49
CA ASN A 20 -13.78 20.86 -13.73
C ASN A 20 -15.10 21.56 -14.02
N ASN A 21 -15.90 21.01 -14.94
CA ASN A 21 -17.14 21.65 -15.41
C ASN A 21 -18.16 20.57 -15.80
N ILE A 22 -19.40 20.74 -15.34
CA ILE A 22 -20.52 19.83 -15.63
C ILE A 22 -21.48 20.51 -16.61
N GLN A 23 -21.62 19.94 -17.82
CA GLN A 23 -22.65 20.34 -18.79
C GLN A 23 -23.82 19.33 -18.80
N TYR A 24 -24.85 19.64 -19.58
CA TYR A 24 -26.07 18.81 -19.69
C TYR A 24 -25.81 17.39 -20.24
N ASN A 25 -24.89 17.23 -21.19
CA ASN A 25 -24.64 15.93 -21.85
C ASN A 25 -23.21 15.40 -21.62
N SER A 26 -22.32 16.24 -21.07
CA SER A 26 -20.89 15.94 -20.95
C SER A 26 -20.32 16.52 -19.68
N VAL A 27 -19.36 15.83 -19.09
CA VAL A 27 -18.61 16.29 -17.91
C VAL A 27 -17.15 16.43 -18.30
N PHE A 28 -16.60 17.61 -18.11
CA PHE A 28 -15.19 17.89 -18.35
C PHE A 28 -14.41 17.65 -17.08
N VAL A 29 -13.38 16.82 -17.19
CA VAL A 29 -12.52 16.46 -16.07
C VAL A 29 -11.07 16.72 -16.44
N LYS A 30 -10.24 17.02 -15.45
CA LYS A 30 -8.80 17.16 -15.60
C LYS A 30 -8.11 15.92 -15.08
N LEU A 31 -7.32 15.25 -15.91
CA LEU A 31 -6.50 14.11 -15.50
C LEU A 31 -5.35 14.63 -14.63
N ASN A 32 -5.33 14.25 -13.36
CA ASN A 32 -4.32 14.72 -12.42
C ASN A 32 -2.91 14.20 -12.76
N GLU A 33 -2.84 12.99 -13.33
CA GLU A 33 -1.57 12.30 -13.65
C GLU A 33 -0.91 12.82 -14.94
N TYR A 34 -1.69 13.26 -15.93
CA TYR A 34 -1.16 13.70 -17.24
C TYR A 34 -1.30 15.22 -17.45
N GLY A 35 -2.06 15.92 -16.60
CA GLY A 35 -2.33 17.35 -16.74
C GLY A 35 -3.20 17.73 -17.95
N ARG A 36 -3.84 16.74 -18.59
CA ARG A 36 -4.72 16.91 -19.76
C ARG A 36 -6.19 17.02 -19.35
N THR A 37 -7.04 17.47 -20.26
CA THR A 37 -8.50 17.48 -20.09
C THR A 37 -9.09 16.23 -20.75
N GLY A 38 -10.04 15.59 -20.07
CA GLY A 38 -10.85 14.50 -20.59
C GLY A 38 -12.33 14.83 -20.54
N LEU A 39 -13.10 14.06 -21.28
CA LEU A 39 -14.55 14.19 -21.38
C LEU A 39 -15.21 12.89 -20.95
N ILE A 40 -16.24 12.99 -20.13
CA ILE A 40 -17.11 11.87 -19.77
C ILE A 40 -18.48 12.16 -20.38
N HIS A 41 -18.94 11.28 -21.26
CA HIS A 41 -20.28 11.37 -21.82
C HIS A 41 -21.32 10.95 -20.76
N ILE A 42 -22.53 11.52 -20.80
CA ILE A 42 -23.60 11.22 -19.84
C ILE A 42 -23.89 9.71 -19.71
N SER A 43 -23.85 8.97 -20.81
CA SER A 43 -24.06 7.51 -20.85
C SER A 43 -22.98 6.70 -20.12
N GLU A 44 -21.81 7.31 -19.89
CA GLU A 44 -20.65 6.70 -19.25
C GLU A 44 -20.48 7.14 -17.79
N ILE A 45 -21.43 7.92 -17.23
CA ILE A 45 -21.43 8.33 -15.82
C ILE A 45 -22.01 7.25 -14.91
N SER A 46 -23.14 6.63 -15.29
CA SER A 46 -23.85 5.66 -14.46
C SER A 46 -24.42 4.52 -15.29
N PRO A 47 -24.49 3.29 -14.76
CA PRO A 47 -25.17 2.18 -15.43
C PRO A 47 -26.69 2.34 -15.49
N GLY A 48 -27.29 3.18 -14.64
CA GLY A 48 -28.73 3.43 -14.58
C GLY A 48 -29.18 4.71 -15.28
N ARG A 49 -30.51 4.94 -15.32
CA ARG A 49 -31.08 6.19 -15.85
C ARG A 49 -30.77 7.36 -14.93
N ILE A 50 -30.09 8.37 -15.45
CA ILE A 50 -29.70 9.58 -14.71
C ILE A 50 -30.85 10.59 -14.80
N ARG A 51 -31.40 11.00 -13.64
CA ARG A 51 -32.35 12.13 -13.56
C ARG A 51 -31.60 13.46 -13.44
N ASN A 52 -30.54 13.49 -12.64
CA ASN A 52 -29.69 14.65 -12.43
C ASN A 52 -28.23 14.21 -12.39
N ILE A 53 -27.38 14.85 -13.18
CA ILE A 53 -25.94 14.53 -13.27
C ILE A 53 -25.21 14.93 -11.98
N ARG A 54 -25.68 16.01 -11.32
CA ARG A 54 -25.05 16.57 -10.12
C ARG A 54 -25.09 15.64 -8.90
N ASP A 55 -25.94 14.62 -8.95
CA ASP A 55 -26.01 13.60 -7.90
C ASP A 55 -24.82 12.62 -7.97
N TYR A 56 -24.22 12.46 -9.16
CA TYR A 56 -23.13 11.51 -9.43
C TYR A 56 -21.76 12.17 -9.43
N VAL A 57 -21.69 13.41 -9.92
CA VAL A 57 -20.44 14.17 -10.04
C VAL A 57 -20.62 15.57 -9.48
N ILE A 58 -19.59 16.03 -8.75
CA ILE A 58 -19.57 17.36 -8.13
C ILE A 58 -18.29 18.04 -8.60
N GLU A 59 -18.42 19.29 -9.03
CA GLU A 59 -17.29 20.12 -9.45
C GLU A 59 -16.24 20.24 -8.34
N GLY A 60 -14.97 20.17 -8.72
CA GLY A 60 -13.83 20.17 -7.81
C GLY A 60 -13.56 18.84 -7.11
N LYS A 61 -14.46 17.85 -7.17
CA LYS A 61 -14.20 16.53 -6.57
C LYS A 61 -13.32 15.66 -7.47
N ILE A 62 -12.56 14.79 -6.81
CA ILE A 62 -11.69 13.81 -7.44
C ILE A 62 -12.45 12.50 -7.62
N VAL A 63 -12.44 11.96 -8.83
CA VAL A 63 -13.07 10.70 -9.23
C VAL A 63 -12.05 9.81 -9.96
N VAL A 64 -12.26 8.50 -9.91
CA VAL A 64 -11.47 7.53 -10.69
C VAL A 64 -12.27 7.18 -11.94
N CYS A 65 -11.65 7.31 -13.11
CA CYS A 65 -12.27 6.99 -14.40
C CYS A 65 -11.38 6.02 -15.17
N VAL A 66 -11.97 5.27 -16.11
CA VAL A 66 -11.22 4.48 -17.09
C VAL A 66 -11.18 5.19 -18.43
N VAL A 67 -10.05 5.13 -19.11
CA VAL A 67 -9.87 5.66 -20.47
C VAL A 67 -10.52 4.72 -21.48
N LEU A 68 -11.40 5.26 -22.31
CA LEU A 68 -12.06 4.50 -23.37
C LEU A 68 -11.32 4.60 -24.69
N ASN A 69 -11.04 5.83 -25.11
CA ASN A 69 -10.42 6.13 -26.40
C ASN A 69 -9.58 7.40 -26.25
N VAL A 70 -8.46 7.44 -26.97
CA VAL A 70 -7.54 8.56 -26.96
C VAL A 70 -7.23 9.02 -28.37
N ASN A 71 -7.75 10.20 -28.72
CA ASN A 71 -7.41 10.84 -29.99
C ASN A 71 -6.16 11.72 -29.80
N LYS A 72 -5.01 11.20 -30.23
CA LYS A 72 -3.71 11.88 -30.11
C LYS A 72 -3.58 13.13 -30.99
N GLU A 73 -4.28 13.18 -32.12
CA GLU A 73 -4.23 14.31 -33.06
C GLU A 73 -4.95 15.54 -32.51
N ARG A 74 -6.15 15.32 -31.94
CA ARG A 74 -6.99 16.40 -31.41
C ARG A 74 -6.83 16.62 -29.90
N GLY A 75 -6.16 15.71 -29.21
CA GLY A 75 -5.95 15.77 -27.77
C GLY A 75 -7.18 15.43 -26.92
N TYR A 76 -8.19 14.78 -27.51
CA TYR A 76 -9.41 14.36 -26.80
C TYR A 76 -9.21 13.00 -26.13
N ILE A 77 -9.68 12.90 -24.89
CA ILE A 77 -9.63 11.69 -24.08
C ILE A 77 -11.04 11.40 -23.60
N ASP A 78 -11.63 10.31 -24.09
CA ASP A 78 -12.94 9.85 -23.64
C ASP A 78 -12.78 8.96 -22.42
N LEU A 79 -13.55 9.26 -21.38
CA LEU A 79 -13.46 8.63 -20.08
C LEU A 79 -14.81 8.04 -19.67
N SER A 80 -14.76 7.01 -18.83
CA SER A 80 -15.95 6.40 -18.23
C SER A 80 -15.81 6.28 -16.72
N LEU A 81 -16.87 6.69 -16.02
CA LEU A 81 -17.03 6.47 -14.58
C LEU A 81 -17.73 5.13 -14.31
N ARG A 82 -18.69 4.77 -15.17
CA ARG A 82 -19.54 3.58 -15.05
C ARG A 82 -18.76 2.27 -15.10
N ARG A 83 -17.71 2.20 -15.91
CA ARG A 83 -16.95 0.97 -16.16
C ARG A 83 -15.91 0.67 -15.07
N VAL A 84 -15.82 1.50 -14.03
CA VAL A 84 -14.87 1.31 -12.93
C VAL A 84 -15.54 0.53 -11.81
N ASN A 85 -15.05 -0.67 -11.50
CA ASN A 85 -15.54 -1.43 -10.36
C ASN A 85 -15.01 -0.87 -9.03
N GLU A 86 -15.75 -1.12 -7.93
CA GLU A 86 -15.33 -0.71 -6.58
C GLU A 86 -13.97 -1.29 -6.17
N MET A 87 -13.65 -2.53 -6.57
CA MET A 87 -12.32 -3.11 -6.32
C MET A 87 -11.21 -2.38 -7.08
N GLU A 88 -11.44 -2.01 -8.33
CA GLU A 88 -10.46 -1.31 -9.18
C GLU A 88 -10.25 0.13 -8.69
N LYS A 89 -11.34 0.80 -8.32
CA LYS A 89 -11.32 2.11 -7.68
C LYS A 89 -10.52 2.10 -6.39
N LYS A 90 -10.75 1.12 -5.50
CA LYS A 90 -9.96 0.96 -4.26
C LYS A 90 -8.48 0.75 -4.57
N LYS A 91 -8.14 -0.17 -5.48
CA LYS A 91 -6.76 -0.43 -5.91
C LYS A 91 -6.07 0.82 -6.45
N LYS A 92 -6.72 1.59 -7.33
CA LYS A 92 -6.15 2.84 -7.88
C LYS A 92 -5.98 3.89 -6.78
N LEU A 93 -6.96 4.07 -5.91
CA LEU A 93 -6.86 5.02 -4.79
C LEU A 93 -5.73 4.64 -3.82
N GLU A 94 -5.51 3.35 -3.55
CA GLU A 94 -4.39 2.89 -2.74
C GLU A 94 -3.04 3.18 -3.41
N ARG A 95 -2.90 2.92 -4.71
CA ARG A 95 -1.69 3.27 -5.48
C ARG A 95 -1.41 4.77 -5.42
N ILE A 96 -2.43 5.60 -5.60
CA ILE A 96 -2.31 7.07 -5.52
C ILE A 96 -1.88 7.53 -4.12
N LYS A 97 -2.45 6.94 -3.06
CA LYS A 97 -2.03 7.22 -1.67
C LYS A 97 -0.59 6.82 -1.41
N GLN A 98 -0.16 5.68 -1.94
CA GLN A 98 1.22 5.21 -1.84
C GLN A 98 2.17 6.17 -2.56
N GLU A 99 1.79 6.64 -3.74
CA GLU A 99 2.58 7.61 -4.50
C GLU A 99 2.68 8.96 -3.79
N GLN A 100 1.60 9.45 -3.17
CA GLN A 100 1.65 10.66 -2.33
C GLN A 100 2.59 10.49 -1.12
N LYS A 101 2.72 9.28 -0.57
CA LYS A 101 3.72 9.03 0.48
C LYS A 101 5.14 9.11 -0.07
N ALA A 102 5.38 8.58 -1.26
CA ALA A 102 6.68 8.71 -1.93
C ALA A 102 7.01 10.18 -2.24
N GLU A 103 6.05 10.96 -2.75
CA GLU A 103 6.21 12.41 -2.95
C GLU A 103 6.62 13.12 -1.64
N LYS A 104 5.93 12.84 -0.53
CA LYS A 104 6.30 13.41 0.79
C LYS A 104 7.69 12.98 1.28
N ILE A 105 8.13 11.77 0.96
CA ILE A 105 9.48 11.31 1.29
C ILE A 105 10.50 12.14 0.49
N LEU A 106 10.26 12.35 -0.80
CA LEU A 106 11.11 13.18 -1.67
C LEU A 106 11.12 14.65 -1.25
N GLU A 107 9.99 15.21 -0.81
CA GLU A 107 9.91 16.56 -0.25
C GLU A 107 10.76 16.70 1.02
N ASN A 108 10.65 15.75 1.95
CA ASN A 108 11.48 15.74 3.16
C ASN A 108 12.97 15.62 2.81
N PHE A 109 13.30 14.77 1.84
CA PHE A 109 14.67 14.60 1.36
C PHE A 109 15.24 15.86 0.70
N SER A 110 14.41 16.60 -0.04
CA SER A 110 14.77 17.90 -0.62
C SER A 110 15.10 18.92 0.46
N ILE A 111 14.34 18.96 1.56
CA ILE A 111 14.61 19.82 2.72
C ILE A 111 15.95 19.46 3.37
N GLU A 112 16.23 18.16 3.56
CA GLU A 112 17.47 17.67 4.16
C GLU A 112 18.71 18.04 3.32
N LEU A 113 18.60 17.93 1.99
CA LEU A 113 19.66 18.28 1.05
C LEU A 113 19.79 19.79 0.77
N LYS A 114 18.84 20.61 1.25
CA LYS A 114 18.72 22.05 0.94
C LYS A 114 18.76 22.35 -0.57
N LYS A 115 18.26 21.43 -1.38
CA LYS A 115 18.19 21.55 -2.84
C LYS A 115 16.72 21.63 -3.27
N PRO A 116 16.36 22.50 -4.23
CA PRO A 116 14.98 22.61 -4.69
C PRO A 116 14.49 21.28 -5.28
N ILE A 117 13.26 20.90 -4.91
CA ILE A 117 12.61 19.67 -5.39
C ILE A 117 12.51 19.62 -6.92
N VAL A 118 12.40 20.77 -7.57
CA VAL A 118 12.27 20.91 -9.03
C VAL A 118 13.47 20.33 -9.77
N ASP A 119 14.68 20.44 -9.21
CA ASP A 119 15.92 19.92 -9.83
C ASP A 119 16.20 18.45 -9.45
N LEU A 120 15.77 18.04 -8.26
CA LEU A 120 15.98 16.68 -7.75
C LEU A 120 15.00 15.69 -8.36
N TYR A 121 13.74 16.10 -8.49
CA TYR A 121 12.67 15.22 -8.91
C TYR A 121 12.93 14.58 -10.29
N PRO A 122 13.33 15.31 -11.35
CA PRO A 122 13.62 14.72 -12.65
C PRO A 122 14.77 13.72 -12.62
N LYS A 123 15.80 13.96 -11.80
CA LYS A 123 16.97 13.07 -11.67
C LYS A 123 16.63 11.73 -11.02
N ILE A 124 15.57 11.70 -10.21
CA ILE A 124 15.11 10.50 -9.51
C ILE A 124 13.98 9.83 -10.32
N ALA A 125 12.98 10.60 -10.73
CA ALA A 125 11.78 10.08 -11.38
C ALA A 125 12.05 9.59 -12.81
N THR A 126 12.82 10.30 -13.64
CA THR A 126 13.08 9.89 -15.03
C THR A 126 13.70 8.49 -15.16
N PRO A 127 14.78 8.15 -14.41
CA PRO A 127 15.35 6.80 -14.49
C PRO A 127 14.37 5.73 -13.98
N ILE A 128 13.65 6.01 -12.90
CA ILE A 128 12.67 5.08 -12.32
C ILE A 128 11.50 4.83 -13.28
N LEU A 129 10.96 5.88 -13.91
CA LEU A 129 9.80 5.82 -14.81
C LEU A 129 10.08 5.06 -16.10
N LYS A 130 11.35 4.84 -16.47
CA LYS A 130 11.72 3.97 -17.60
C LYS A 130 11.51 2.49 -17.30
N GLN A 131 11.57 2.09 -16.03
CA GLN A 131 11.51 0.69 -15.61
C GLN A 131 10.23 0.36 -14.83
N PHE A 132 9.62 1.37 -14.20
CA PHE A 132 8.45 1.24 -13.34
C PHE A 132 7.41 2.29 -13.65
N ASP A 133 6.13 1.95 -13.56
CA ASP A 133 5.03 2.89 -13.74
C ASP A 133 4.95 3.99 -12.65
N TYR A 134 5.50 3.73 -11.46
CA TYR A 134 5.36 4.58 -10.27
C TYR A 134 6.67 4.63 -9.47
N VAL A 135 6.94 5.76 -8.82
CA VAL A 135 8.15 5.93 -8.00
C VAL A 135 8.09 5.07 -6.74
N HIS A 136 6.90 4.95 -6.14
CA HIS A 136 6.73 4.12 -4.96
C HIS A 136 7.04 2.63 -5.21
N SER A 137 6.82 2.12 -6.43
CA SER A 137 7.15 0.74 -6.78
C SER A 137 8.65 0.47 -6.67
N ALA A 138 9.48 1.40 -7.14
CA ALA A 138 10.94 1.29 -6.98
C ALA A 138 11.35 1.33 -5.50
N PHE A 139 10.69 2.16 -4.68
CA PHE A 139 10.97 2.21 -3.25
C PHE A 139 10.61 0.89 -2.54
N GLN A 140 9.55 0.21 -2.97
CA GLN A 140 9.21 -1.11 -2.46
C GLN A 140 10.28 -2.14 -2.83
N GLU A 141 10.75 -2.15 -4.08
CA GLU A 141 11.83 -3.05 -4.52
C GLU A 141 13.13 -2.84 -3.72
N VAL A 142 13.47 -1.59 -3.39
CA VAL A 142 14.61 -1.25 -2.52
C VAL A 142 14.47 -1.91 -1.15
N VAL A 143 13.29 -1.82 -0.53
CA VAL A 143 13.02 -2.42 0.80
C VAL A 143 12.93 -3.95 0.74
N GLU A 144 12.29 -4.50 -0.30
CA GLU A 144 12.03 -5.93 -0.42
C GLU A 144 13.30 -6.71 -0.77
N ARG A 145 14.08 -6.21 -1.74
CA ARG A 145 15.27 -6.86 -2.27
C ARG A 145 16.58 -6.32 -1.71
N ASN A 146 16.55 -5.27 -0.89
CA ASN A 146 17.74 -4.55 -0.39
C ASN A 146 18.65 -4.06 -1.53
N VAL A 147 18.04 -3.63 -2.64
CA VAL A 147 18.75 -3.11 -3.81
C VAL A 147 18.78 -1.59 -3.74
N SER A 148 19.92 -0.97 -4.07
CA SER A 148 20.02 0.50 -4.10
C SER A 148 19.33 1.10 -5.32
N LEU A 149 18.74 2.28 -5.16
CA LEU A 149 18.18 3.08 -6.26
C LEU A 149 19.20 3.41 -7.37
N ALA A 150 20.50 3.32 -7.08
CA ALA A 150 21.56 3.48 -8.07
C ALA A 150 21.43 2.49 -9.24
N SER A 151 20.94 1.27 -8.95
CA SER A 151 20.74 0.22 -9.95
C SER A 151 19.69 0.59 -11.00
N PHE A 152 18.76 1.48 -10.64
CA PHE A 152 17.72 1.96 -11.54
C PHE A 152 18.15 3.19 -12.35
N GLY A 153 19.38 3.68 -12.16
CA GLY A 153 19.94 4.83 -12.88
C GLY A 153 19.85 6.17 -12.13
N VAL A 154 19.54 6.14 -10.83
CA VAL A 154 19.59 7.33 -9.97
C VAL A 154 21.06 7.62 -9.60
N PRO A 155 21.51 8.90 -9.56
CA PRO A 155 22.87 9.23 -9.16
C PRO A 155 23.23 8.67 -7.77
N GLN A 156 24.42 8.06 -7.64
CA GLN A 156 24.83 7.32 -6.43
C GLN A 156 24.78 8.17 -5.15
N GLU A 157 25.23 9.42 -5.20
CA GLU A 157 25.17 10.34 -4.05
C GLU A 157 23.74 10.59 -3.52
N ILE A 158 22.75 10.53 -4.43
CA ILE A 158 21.34 10.70 -4.12
C ILE A 158 20.76 9.38 -3.60
N ALA A 159 21.07 8.29 -4.29
CA ALA A 159 20.58 6.95 -3.99
C ALA A 159 20.97 6.53 -2.56
N GLU A 160 22.24 6.66 -2.16
CA GLU A 160 22.69 6.19 -0.84
C GLU A 160 21.97 6.86 0.34
N LYS A 161 21.65 8.16 0.21
CA LYS A 161 20.92 8.90 1.24
C LYS A 161 19.43 8.58 1.19
N LEU A 162 18.87 8.48 0.00
CA LEU A 162 17.44 8.20 -0.19
C LEU A 162 17.09 6.76 0.23
N ASP A 163 17.97 5.79 -0.04
CA ASP A 163 17.81 4.39 0.35
C ASP A 163 17.69 4.26 1.87
N LYS A 164 18.52 4.97 2.65
CA LYS A 164 18.41 5.00 4.12
C LYS A 164 17.05 5.51 4.59
N ILE A 165 16.59 6.61 4.01
CA ILE A 165 15.29 7.21 4.33
C ILE A 165 14.13 6.27 3.95
N ILE A 166 14.25 5.59 2.81
CA ILE A 166 13.27 4.62 2.33
C ILE A 166 13.17 3.44 3.30
N ILE A 167 14.31 2.85 3.69
CA ILE A 167 14.35 1.73 4.64
C ILE A 167 13.74 2.12 5.99
N GLU A 168 13.98 3.35 6.46
CA GLU A 168 13.43 3.82 7.73
C GLU A 168 11.93 4.15 7.67
N LYS A 169 11.46 4.80 6.58
CA LYS A 169 10.08 5.32 6.49
C LYS A 169 9.09 4.38 5.80
N VAL A 170 9.55 3.53 4.89
CA VAL A 170 8.69 2.62 4.14
C VAL A 170 8.61 1.29 4.87
N LYS A 171 7.53 1.10 5.63
CA LYS A 171 7.26 -0.19 6.28
C LYS A 171 7.18 -1.29 5.22
N PRO A 172 7.92 -2.40 5.36
CA PRO A 172 7.83 -3.51 4.42
C PRO A 172 6.40 -4.04 4.39
N LYS A 173 5.91 -4.40 3.19
CA LYS A 173 4.69 -5.18 3.05
C LYS A 173 4.86 -6.44 3.88
N SER A 174 4.10 -6.51 4.96
CA SER A 174 4.13 -7.62 5.89
C SER A 174 2.71 -8.10 6.12
N VAL A 175 2.58 -9.41 6.16
CA VAL A 175 1.38 -10.14 6.49
C VAL A 175 1.44 -10.38 8.00
N ILE A 176 0.36 -10.01 8.69
CA ILE A 176 0.21 -10.26 10.12
C ILE A 176 -0.78 -11.42 10.27
N ILE A 177 -0.32 -12.53 10.83
CA ILE A 177 -1.16 -13.65 11.24
C ILE A 177 -1.46 -13.50 12.73
N GLU A 178 -2.73 -13.66 13.07
CA GLU A 178 -3.24 -13.54 14.42
C GLU A 178 -3.75 -14.89 14.91
N GLY A 179 -3.40 -15.27 16.14
CA GLY A 179 -3.88 -16.47 16.79
C GLY A 179 -4.12 -16.26 18.28
N SER A 180 -5.07 -17.00 18.83
CA SER A 180 -5.38 -17.01 20.26
C SER A 180 -4.87 -18.30 20.88
N LEU A 181 -3.99 -18.15 21.87
CA LEU A 181 -3.52 -19.22 22.73
C LEU A 181 -4.30 -19.23 24.04
N HIS A 182 -4.60 -20.41 24.54
CA HIS A 182 -5.12 -20.62 25.88
C HIS A 182 -4.17 -21.55 26.62
N LEU A 183 -3.51 -20.99 27.63
CA LEU A 183 -2.45 -21.64 28.40
C LEU A 183 -2.84 -21.63 29.87
N VAL A 184 -2.85 -22.81 30.49
CA VAL A 184 -3.15 -22.95 31.91
C VAL A 184 -2.12 -23.86 32.56
N LEU A 185 -1.49 -23.37 33.63
CA LEU A 185 -0.51 -24.12 34.43
C LEU A 185 -0.90 -24.05 35.90
N TYR A 186 -0.93 -25.21 36.55
CA TYR A 186 -1.31 -25.38 37.96
C TYR A 186 -0.10 -25.58 38.87
N THR A 187 1.11 -25.33 38.37
CA THR A 187 2.36 -25.52 39.12
C THR A 187 2.68 -24.31 40.01
N PRO A 188 3.39 -24.51 41.14
CA PRO A 188 3.74 -23.43 42.07
C PRO A 188 4.53 -22.27 41.42
N ASN A 189 5.38 -22.60 40.43
CA ASN A 189 6.15 -21.61 39.63
C ASN A 189 5.58 -21.43 38.22
N GLY A 190 4.27 -21.65 38.05
CA GLY A 190 3.61 -21.67 36.73
C GLY A 190 3.71 -20.34 35.97
N VAL A 191 3.65 -19.21 36.68
CA VAL A 191 3.75 -17.87 36.08
C VAL A 191 5.15 -17.59 35.55
N GLU A 192 6.20 -17.87 36.32
CA GLU A 192 7.59 -17.67 35.90
C GLU A 192 7.94 -18.59 34.73
N THR A 193 7.46 -19.84 34.77
CA THR A 193 7.66 -20.80 33.68
C THR A 193 6.96 -20.33 32.41
N LEU A 194 5.73 -19.81 32.50
CA LEU A 194 5.01 -19.21 31.37
C LEU A 194 5.75 -18.02 30.78
N GLN A 195 6.21 -17.10 31.63
CA GLN A 195 6.97 -15.94 31.16
C GLN A 195 8.23 -16.35 30.41
N ASN A 196 9.00 -17.31 30.95
CA ASN A 196 10.22 -17.79 30.30
C ASN A 196 9.93 -18.46 28.94
N VAL A 197 8.90 -19.31 28.86
CA VAL A 197 8.51 -19.99 27.61
C VAL A 197 7.99 -19.00 26.58
N LEU A 198 7.18 -18.03 26.99
CA LEU A 198 6.62 -17.02 26.09
C LEU A 198 7.68 -16.02 25.62
N HIS A 199 8.57 -15.56 26.49
CA HIS A 199 9.68 -14.69 26.09
C HIS A 199 10.68 -15.39 25.17
N ALA A 200 10.92 -16.69 25.34
CA ALA A 200 11.73 -17.46 24.39
C ALA A 200 11.05 -17.62 23.01
N ALA A 201 9.72 -17.56 22.98
CA ALA A 201 8.95 -17.60 21.75
C ALA A 201 8.83 -16.21 21.08
N GLU A 202 8.85 -15.12 21.85
CA GLU A 202 8.87 -13.76 21.33
C GLU A 202 10.14 -13.48 20.51
N ASP A 203 9.97 -12.73 19.42
CA ASP A 203 11.04 -12.29 18.54
C ASP A 203 10.60 -10.99 17.84
N ALA A 204 11.50 -10.32 17.11
CA ALA A 204 11.17 -9.17 16.26
C ALA A 204 9.99 -9.43 15.31
N GLN A 205 9.73 -10.69 14.93
CA GLN A 205 8.61 -11.08 14.07
C GLN A 205 7.38 -11.61 14.82
N THR A 206 7.47 -11.95 16.11
CA THR A 206 6.38 -12.60 16.86
C THR A 206 6.16 -11.86 18.17
N ALA A 207 5.03 -11.17 18.28
CA ALA A 207 4.61 -10.50 19.52
C ALA A 207 3.54 -11.34 20.23
N ILE A 208 3.69 -11.52 21.54
CA ILE A 208 2.73 -12.25 22.36
C ILE A 208 2.17 -11.30 23.42
N SER A 209 0.84 -11.19 23.53
CA SER A 209 0.18 -10.28 24.47
C SER A 209 -0.83 -11.03 25.33
N TYR A 210 -0.91 -10.73 26.61
CA TYR A 210 -1.88 -11.35 27.51
C TYR A 210 -3.26 -10.67 27.40
N GLU A 211 -4.31 -11.44 27.12
CA GLU A 211 -5.69 -10.95 26.98
C GLU A 211 -6.59 -11.31 28.18
N GLY A 212 -6.07 -12.08 29.14
CA GLY A 212 -6.78 -12.42 30.38
C GLY A 212 -7.23 -13.89 30.46
N ARG A 213 -7.41 -14.40 31.69
CA ARG A 213 -7.92 -15.76 31.97
C ARG A 213 -7.13 -16.87 31.26
N GLY A 214 -5.79 -16.76 31.26
CA GLY A 214 -4.93 -17.71 30.55
C GLY A 214 -5.01 -17.60 29.01
N ARG A 215 -5.64 -16.57 28.45
CA ARG A 215 -5.62 -16.29 27.01
C ARG A 215 -4.47 -15.34 26.66
N TYR A 216 -3.79 -15.69 25.58
CA TYR A 216 -2.69 -14.94 25.00
C TYR A 216 -2.96 -14.75 23.52
N ARG A 217 -2.69 -13.56 23.00
CA ARG A 217 -2.75 -13.25 21.58
C ARG A 217 -1.35 -13.35 21.01
N VAL A 218 -1.22 -14.08 19.91
CA VAL A 218 0.04 -14.21 19.15
C VAL A 218 -0.15 -13.47 17.83
N LEU A 219 0.77 -12.54 17.57
CA LEU A 219 0.84 -11.78 16.33
C LEU A 219 2.16 -12.10 15.64
N VAL A 220 2.12 -12.83 14.52
CA VAL A 220 3.30 -13.13 13.70
C VAL A 220 3.28 -12.22 12.48
N THR A 221 4.30 -11.39 12.35
CA THR A 221 4.52 -10.48 11.23
C THR A 221 5.63 -11.03 10.34
N ALA A 222 5.30 -11.41 9.10
CA ALA A 222 6.31 -11.84 8.13
C ALA A 222 6.05 -11.24 6.74
N LYS A 223 7.04 -11.35 5.83
CA LYS A 223 6.93 -10.83 4.45
C LYS A 223 5.87 -11.57 3.62
N GLU A 224 5.70 -12.87 3.87
CA GLU A 224 4.80 -13.76 3.12
C GLU A 224 4.01 -14.66 4.06
N TYR A 225 2.80 -15.06 3.64
CA TYR A 225 1.90 -15.91 4.44
C TYR A 225 2.52 -17.29 4.75
N LYS A 226 3.19 -17.91 3.78
CA LYS A 226 3.84 -19.22 3.97
C LYS A 226 4.95 -19.17 5.02
N THR A 227 5.76 -18.11 4.98
CA THR A 227 6.84 -17.89 5.95
C THR A 227 6.26 -17.58 7.32
N ALA A 228 5.22 -16.75 7.41
CA ALA A 228 4.51 -16.49 8.66
C ALA A 228 3.91 -17.76 9.27
N GLU A 229 3.30 -18.65 8.48
CA GLU A 229 2.75 -19.92 8.97
C GLU A 229 3.83 -20.88 9.44
N LYS A 230 4.96 -20.93 8.75
CA LYS A 230 6.09 -21.75 9.18
C LYS A 230 6.62 -21.27 10.54
N THR A 231 6.90 -19.97 10.66
CA THR A 231 7.35 -19.35 11.92
C THR A 231 6.33 -19.56 13.04
N LEU A 232 5.03 -19.37 12.76
CA LEU A 232 3.97 -19.61 13.73
C LEU A 232 3.98 -21.06 14.23
N LYS A 233 4.05 -22.05 13.32
CA LYS A 233 4.10 -23.47 13.70
C LYS A 233 5.33 -23.81 14.53
N GLU A 234 6.50 -23.32 14.15
CA GLU A 234 7.75 -23.54 14.90
C GLU A 234 7.65 -22.96 16.32
N LYS A 235 7.06 -21.77 16.48
CA LYS A 235 6.86 -21.13 17.78
C LYS A 235 5.78 -21.83 18.62
N LEU A 236 4.69 -22.27 18.01
CA LEU A 236 3.65 -23.03 18.71
C LEU A 236 4.15 -24.39 19.22
N ASP A 237 4.96 -25.11 18.43
CA ASP A 237 5.59 -26.38 18.84
C ASP A 237 6.54 -26.18 20.03
N GLY A 238 7.33 -25.10 20.03
CA GLY A 238 8.19 -24.74 21.15
C GLY A 238 7.40 -24.41 22.43
N ILE A 239 6.32 -23.64 22.31
CA ILE A 239 5.43 -23.31 23.44
C ILE A 239 4.74 -24.57 23.97
N GLN A 240 4.24 -25.44 23.09
CA GLN A 240 3.58 -26.68 23.47
C GLN A 240 4.54 -27.58 24.26
N LYS A 241 5.76 -27.83 23.77
CA LYS A 241 6.77 -28.65 24.47
C LYS A 241 7.14 -28.07 25.84
N GLY A 242 7.30 -26.75 25.94
CA GLY A 242 7.60 -26.08 27.21
C GLY A 242 6.47 -26.23 28.25
N ILE A 243 5.21 -26.25 27.80
CA ILE A 243 4.03 -26.33 28.67
C ILE A 243 3.69 -27.77 29.04
N GLU A 244 3.78 -28.72 28.10
CA GLU A 244 3.58 -30.14 28.37
C GLU A 244 4.64 -30.69 29.34
N GLY A 245 5.90 -30.25 29.21
CA GLY A 245 6.96 -30.57 30.16
C GLY A 245 6.69 -30.08 31.59
N ALA A 246 5.87 -29.04 31.73
CA ALA A 246 5.45 -28.47 33.01
C ALA A 246 4.04 -28.93 33.46
N LYS A 247 3.45 -29.95 32.81
CA LYS A 247 2.09 -30.48 33.07
C LYS A 247 0.97 -29.43 32.91
N GLY A 248 1.12 -28.49 31.97
CA GLY A 248 0.11 -27.50 31.64
C GLY A 248 -0.82 -27.92 30.49
N THR A 249 -1.92 -27.19 30.32
CA THR A 249 -2.86 -27.35 29.21
C THR A 249 -2.57 -26.30 28.14
N PHE A 250 -2.45 -26.75 26.89
CA PHE A 250 -2.27 -25.92 25.71
C PHE A 250 -3.47 -26.07 24.77
N ALA A 251 -4.06 -24.94 24.35
CA ALA A 251 -5.01 -24.89 23.25
C ALA A 251 -4.72 -23.68 22.36
N PHE A 252 -4.83 -23.86 21.05
CA PHE A 252 -4.62 -22.81 20.05
C PHE A 252 -5.85 -22.70 19.16
N ASP A 253 -6.35 -21.48 18.99
CA ASP A 253 -7.45 -21.13 18.12
C ASP A 253 -6.97 -20.09 17.09
N ARG A 254 -7.21 -20.35 15.81
CA ARG A 254 -6.78 -19.45 14.74
C ARG A 254 -7.87 -18.42 14.48
N LEU A 255 -7.55 -17.15 14.70
CA LEU A 255 -8.41 -16.04 14.29
C LEU A 255 -8.22 -15.78 12.80
N GLU A 256 -8.89 -16.56 11.94
CA GLU A 256 -9.01 -16.20 10.53
C GLU A 256 -9.90 -14.96 10.39
N LYS A 257 -9.29 -13.82 10.05
CA LYS A 257 -10.05 -12.66 9.54
C LYS A 257 -10.65 -13.05 8.19
N LYS A 258 -11.96 -13.31 8.18
CA LYS A 258 -12.79 -13.27 6.96
C LYS A 258 -12.69 -11.92 6.27
#